data_AF-A0A1Y4SQ99-F1
#
_entry.id   AF-A0A1Y4SQ99-F1
#
_cell.length_a   1.000
_cell.length_b   1.000
_cell.length_c   1.000
_cell.angle_alpha   90.00
_cell.angle_beta   90.00
_cell.angle_gamma   90.00
#
_symmetry.space_group_name_H-M   'P 1'
#
loop_
_entity.id
_entity.type
_entity.pdbx_description
1 polymer ?
#
loop_
_entity_poly.entity_id
_entity_poly.type
_entity_poly.pdbx_seq_one_letter_code
_entity_poly.pdbx_strand_id
1 'polypeptide(L)'
;MSNIWEEFDKTVDLEGLQKDLEEFDKNGSQQNFKEVPHGNYEVSVEKLEMKTSKSKRVMFTCWFKIVEGEYKNSMIFMNQVIDFPLGIHKMHELLKGLTRECETKYDFTNAGFTYTKCNEQILDVFEEIHGNYEYALEYKADSKNSQFNTFKILEVYALED
;
A
#
# COMPACT_ATOMS: atom_id res chain seq x y z
N MET A 1 34.65 0.08 32.61
CA MET A 1 33.64 0.77 31.79
C MET A 1 32.57 -0.26 31.51
N SER A 2 31.32 -0.02 31.92
CA SER A 2 30.20 -0.91 31.58
C SER A 2 30.08 -0.93 30.07
N ASN A 3 30.09 -2.11 29.47
CA ASN A 3 29.87 -2.27 28.05
C ASN A 3 28.37 -2.09 27.81
N ILE A 4 27.96 -1.08 27.04
CA ILE A 4 26.55 -0.76 26.78
C ILE A 4 25.74 -1.97 26.27
N TRP A 5 26.41 -2.94 25.64
CA TRP A 5 25.83 -4.19 25.19
C TRP A 5 25.32 -5.08 26.34
N GLU A 6 26.01 -5.10 27.49
CA GLU A 6 25.57 -5.88 28.67
C GLU A 6 24.29 -5.30 29.32
N GLU A 7 23.98 -4.03 29.07
CA GLU A 7 22.72 -3.40 29.50
C GLU A 7 21.58 -3.78 28.56
N PHE A 8 21.83 -3.88 27.25
CA PHE A 8 20.87 -4.41 26.30
C PHE A 8 20.55 -5.89 26.56
N ASP A 9 21.56 -6.71 26.84
CA ASP A 9 21.36 -8.14 27.13
C ASP A 9 20.44 -8.39 28.35
N LYS A 10 20.34 -7.43 29.26
CA LYS A 10 19.47 -7.51 30.46
C LYS A 10 18.08 -6.91 30.26
N THR A 11 17.92 -6.03 29.28
CA THR A 11 16.68 -5.26 29.07
C THR A 11 15.87 -5.78 27.88
N VAL A 12 16.53 -6.40 26.91
CA VAL A 12 15.90 -7.02 25.75
C VAL A 12 15.53 -8.46 26.08
N ASP A 13 14.34 -8.90 25.64
CA ASP A 13 13.96 -10.31 25.69
C ASP A 13 14.76 -11.11 24.65
N LEU A 14 15.95 -11.55 25.06
CA LEU A 14 16.86 -12.30 24.20
C LEU A 14 16.30 -13.67 23.80
N GLU A 15 15.49 -14.30 24.66
CA GLU A 15 14.87 -15.60 24.33
C GLU A 15 13.78 -15.45 23.28
N GLY A 16 12.94 -14.41 23.40
CA GLY A 16 11.97 -14.04 22.37
C GLY A 16 12.66 -13.70 21.04
N LEU A 17 13.69 -12.85 21.09
CA LEU A 17 14.46 -12.45 19.92
C LEU A 17 15.13 -13.65 19.23
N GLN A 18 15.70 -14.58 20.00
CA GLN A 18 16.30 -15.79 19.45
C GLN A 18 15.27 -16.70 18.78
N LYS A 19 14.08 -16.85 19.36
CA LYS A 19 12.97 -17.59 18.73
C LYS A 19 12.54 -16.94 17.42
N ASP A 20 12.37 -15.62 17.41
CA ASP A 20 11.99 -14.85 16.23
C ASP A 20 13.04 -14.98 15.11
N LEU A 21 14.33 -14.96 15.47
CA LEU A 21 15.44 -15.20 14.54
C LEU A 21 15.47 -16.64 14.01
N GLU A 22 15.23 -17.64 14.87
CA GLU A 22 15.16 -19.05 14.45
C GLU A 22 13.96 -19.32 13.54
N GLU A 23 12.82 -18.66 13.78
CA GLU A 23 11.65 -18.70 12.89
C GLU A 23 11.94 -17.99 11.55
N PHE A 24 12.65 -16.86 11.60
CA PHE A 24 13.10 -16.13 10.41
C PHE A 24 14.09 -16.96 9.56
N ASP A 25 15.03 -17.65 10.19
CA ASP A 25 16.02 -18.49 9.50
C ASP A 25 15.38 -19.75 8.88
N LYS A 26 14.38 -20.34 9.55
CA LYS A 26 13.67 -21.53 9.06
C LYS A 26 12.71 -21.22 7.91
N ASN A 27 12.04 -20.07 7.96
CA ASN A 27 11.01 -19.69 6.98
C ASN A 27 11.53 -18.71 5.91
N GLY A 28 12.76 -18.22 6.07
CA GLY A 28 13.34 -17.15 5.27
C GLY A 28 12.62 -15.82 5.47
N SER A 29 13.11 -14.77 4.81
CA SER A 29 12.48 -13.43 4.73
C SER A 29 11.02 -13.40 4.25
N GLN A 30 10.43 -14.56 3.94
CA GLN A 30 8.99 -14.72 3.92
C GLN A 30 8.52 -14.77 5.37
N GLN A 31 8.32 -13.59 5.98
CA GLN A 31 7.24 -13.47 6.96
C GLN A 31 6.08 -14.30 6.39
N ASN A 32 5.52 -15.18 7.21
CA ASN A 32 4.23 -15.80 6.94
C ASN A 32 3.20 -14.67 6.85
N PHE A 33 3.23 -13.88 5.77
CA PHE A 33 2.17 -12.98 5.40
C PHE A 33 1.01 -13.92 5.16
N LYS A 34 0.14 -14.06 6.17
CA LYS A 34 -1.18 -14.63 5.96
C LYS A 34 -1.69 -13.97 4.68
N GLU A 35 -1.98 -14.77 3.66
CA GLU A 35 -2.59 -14.23 2.45
C GLU A 35 -3.85 -13.50 2.89
N VAL A 36 -3.88 -12.18 2.67
CA VAL A 36 -5.02 -11.36 3.05
C VAL A 36 -6.18 -11.78 2.14
N PRO A 37 -7.27 -12.34 2.69
CA PRO A 37 -8.38 -12.79 1.85
C PRO A 37 -9.07 -11.59 1.19
N HIS A 38 -9.85 -11.83 0.14
CA HIS A 38 -10.72 -10.79 -0.39
C HIS A 38 -11.76 -10.38 0.66
N GLY A 39 -11.99 -9.07 0.80
CA GLY A 39 -12.81 -8.51 1.85
C GLY A 39 -12.74 -6.99 1.86
N ASN A 40 -13.32 -6.41 2.91
CA ASN A 40 -13.24 -4.99 3.18
C ASN A 40 -12.28 -4.77 4.35
N TYR A 41 -11.42 -3.77 4.22
CA TYR A 41 -10.36 -3.50 5.18
C TYR A 41 -10.25 -2.00 5.40
N GLU A 42 -10.02 -1.59 6.64
CA GLU A 42 -9.50 -0.26 6.93
C GLU A 42 -7.99 -0.24 6.70
N VAL A 43 -7.51 0.71 5.89
CA VAL A 43 -6.12 0.76 5.45
C VAL A 43 -5.55 2.17 5.44
N SER A 44 -4.24 2.29 5.70
CA SER A 44 -3.42 3.45 5.35
C SER A 44 -2.72 3.19 3.99
N VAL A 45 -2.28 4.26 3.32
CA VAL A 45 -1.43 4.16 2.12
C VAL A 45 0.03 4.39 2.50
N GLU A 46 0.87 3.35 2.37
CA GLU A 46 2.30 3.41 2.73
C GLU A 46 3.21 3.71 1.54
N LYS A 47 2.72 3.49 0.32
CA LYS A 47 3.44 3.79 -0.92
C LYS A 47 2.48 4.03 -2.06
N LEU A 48 2.76 5.07 -2.84
CA LEU A 48 2.05 5.41 -4.05
C LEU A 48 3.06 5.97 -5.08
N GLU A 49 3.44 5.16 -6.08
CA GLU A 49 4.49 5.56 -7.03
C GLU A 49 4.29 4.98 -8.42
N MET A 50 4.86 5.63 -9.43
CA MET A 50 5.12 5.02 -10.74
C MET A 50 6.51 4.39 -10.77
N LYS A 51 6.61 3.22 -11.38
CA LYS A 51 7.86 2.46 -11.51
C LYS A 51 7.89 1.62 -12.77
N THR A 52 9.07 1.10 -13.06
CA THR A 52 9.27 0.08 -14.09
C THR A 52 8.95 -1.31 -13.51
N SER A 53 8.08 -2.05 -14.18
CA SER A 53 7.77 -3.44 -13.81
C SER A 53 8.91 -4.40 -14.17
N LYS A 54 8.84 -5.65 -13.66
CA LYS A 54 9.80 -6.72 -14.01
C LYS A 54 9.88 -6.96 -15.53
N SER A 55 8.78 -6.77 -16.25
CA SER A 55 8.70 -6.90 -17.71
C SER A 55 9.03 -5.62 -18.47
N LYS A 56 9.65 -4.62 -17.82
CA LYS A 56 10.05 -3.32 -18.40
C LYS A 56 8.88 -2.47 -18.94
N ARG A 57 7.68 -2.65 -18.40
CA ARG A 57 6.49 -1.84 -18.69
C ARG A 57 6.26 -0.81 -17.57
N VAL A 58 5.75 0.37 -17.90
CA VAL A 58 5.36 1.38 -16.90
C VAL A 58 4.21 0.86 -16.04
N MET A 59 4.34 1.02 -14.73
CA MET A 59 3.44 0.46 -13.73
C MET A 59 3.20 1.48 -12.63
N PHE A 60 1.94 1.60 -12.23
CA PHE A 60 1.51 2.27 -11.02
C PHE A 60 1.48 1.26 -9.86
N THR A 61 1.90 1.67 -8.68
CA THR A 61 1.94 0.83 -7.48
C THR A 61 1.36 1.58 -6.29
N CYS A 62 0.38 0.96 -5.63
CA CYS A 62 -0.17 1.41 -4.35
C CYS A 62 -0.02 0.29 -3.32
N TRP A 63 0.54 0.59 -2.15
CA TRP A 63 0.66 -0.33 -1.03
C TRP A 63 -0.26 0.13 0.08
N PHE A 64 -1.27 -0.68 0.38
CA PHE A 64 -2.17 -0.47 1.49
C PHE A 64 -1.69 -1.28 2.69
N LYS A 65 -1.64 -0.68 3.87
CA LYS A 65 -1.38 -1.38 5.12
C LYS A 65 -2.66 -1.42 5.93
N ILE A 66 -3.06 -2.61 6.36
CA ILE A 66 -4.26 -2.78 7.16
C ILE A 66 -4.02 -2.22 8.57
N VAL A 67 -4.91 -1.36 9.06
CA VAL A 67 -4.72 -0.64 10.33
C VAL A 67 -5.47 -1.26 11.51
N GLU A 68 -6.46 -2.12 11.25
CA GLU A 68 -7.23 -2.83 12.28
C GLU A 68 -7.64 -4.27 11.89
N GLY A 69 -8.23 -5.00 12.84
CA GLY A 69 -8.69 -6.38 12.67
C GLY A 69 -7.60 -7.46 12.69
N GLU A 70 -7.97 -8.70 12.35
CA GLU A 70 -7.09 -9.88 12.42
C GLU A 70 -5.83 -9.75 11.54
N TYR A 71 -5.94 -9.01 10.43
CA TYR A 71 -4.88 -8.84 9.45
C TYR A 71 -4.12 -7.52 9.61
N LYS A 72 -4.26 -6.82 10.75
CA LYS A 72 -3.53 -5.58 11.06
C LYS A 72 -2.03 -5.72 10.77
N ASN A 73 -1.44 -4.68 10.18
CA ASN A 73 -0.07 -4.59 9.66
C ASN A 73 0.24 -5.45 8.43
N SER A 74 -0.72 -6.23 7.90
CA SER A 74 -0.55 -6.91 6.62
C SER A 74 -0.67 -5.92 5.46
N MET A 75 -0.01 -6.23 4.35
CA MET A 75 0.00 -5.38 3.16
C MET A 75 -0.93 -5.94 2.08
N ILE A 76 -1.71 -5.06 1.45
CA ILE A 76 -2.43 -5.32 0.22
C ILE A 76 -1.77 -4.51 -0.90
N PHE A 77 -1.43 -5.17 -2.01
CA PHE A 77 -0.69 -4.55 -3.11
C PHE A 77 -1.56 -4.38 -4.35
N MET A 78 -1.70 -3.14 -4.83
CA MET A 78 -2.22 -2.86 -6.16
C MET A 78 -1.07 -2.52 -7.10
N ASN A 79 -0.73 -3.46 -8.00
CA ASN A 79 0.27 -3.26 -9.04
C ASN A 79 -0.43 -3.25 -10.41
N GLN A 80 -0.53 -2.07 -11.03
CA GLN A 80 -1.27 -1.90 -12.28
C GLN A 80 -0.30 -1.46 -13.38
N VAL A 81 -0.17 -2.27 -14.43
CA VAL A 81 0.51 -1.81 -15.66
C VAL A 81 -0.37 -0.73 -16.30
N ILE A 82 0.24 0.40 -16.67
CA ILE A 82 -0.46 1.61 -17.15
C ILE A 82 -0.02 2.06 -18.55
N ASP A 83 0.56 1.17 -19.35
CA ASP A 83 0.88 1.44 -20.77
C ASP A 83 -0.30 1.17 -21.73
N PHE A 84 -1.51 1.03 -21.18
CA PHE A 84 -2.74 0.82 -21.93
C PHE A 84 -3.94 1.48 -21.23
N PRO A 85 -5.01 1.83 -21.97
CA PRO A 85 -6.10 2.69 -21.46
C PRO A 85 -6.82 2.15 -20.22
N LEU A 86 -7.10 0.84 -20.17
CA LEU A 86 -7.79 0.24 -19.02
C LEU A 86 -6.92 0.28 -17.75
N GLY A 87 -5.59 0.16 -17.88
CA GLY A 87 -4.68 0.31 -16.76
C GLY A 87 -4.70 1.74 -16.19
N ILE A 88 -4.63 2.74 -17.07
CA ILE A 88 -4.73 4.16 -16.70
C ILE A 88 -6.08 4.45 -16.04
N HIS A 89 -7.17 3.93 -16.61
CA HIS A 89 -8.50 4.10 -16.02
C HIS A 89 -8.58 3.54 -14.60
N LYS A 90 -8.08 2.32 -14.36
CA LYS A 90 -8.06 1.71 -13.02
C LYS A 90 -7.24 2.53 -12.02
N MET A 91 -6.10 3.08 -12.44
CA MET A 91 -5.30 3.99 -11.63
C MET A 91 -6.07 5.28 -11.30
N HIS A 92 -6.68 5.93 -12.29
CA HIS A 92 -7.45 7.17 -12.06
C HIS A 92 -8.64 6.95 -11.13
N GLU A 93 -9.38 5.84 -11.28
CA GLU A 93 -10.49 5.52 -10.38
C GLU A 93 -10.03 5.32 -8.93
N LEU A 94 -8.87 4.69 -8.71
CA LEU A 94 -8.30 4.60 -7.36
C LEU A 94 -7.92 5.99 -6.85
N LEU A 95 -7.16 6.77 -7.62
CA LEU A 95 -6.68 8.09 -7.19
C LEU A 95 -7.84 9.05 -6.87
N LYS A 96 -8.93 9.02 -7.65
CA LYS A 96 -10.18 9.75 -7.33
C LYS A 96 -10.78 9.32 -6.00
N GLY A 97 -10.75 8.02 -5.71
CA GLY A 97 -11.23 7.48 -4.44
C GLY A 97 -10.38 7.96 -3.26
N LEU A 98 -9.06 7.88 -3.39
CA LEU A 98 -8.11 8.30 -2.36
C LEU A 98 -8.20 9.80 -2.06
N THR A 99 -8.42 10.62 -3.09
CA THR A 99 -8.39 12.09 -2.97
C THR A 99 -9.76 12.73 -2.76
N ARG A 100 -10.81 11.92 -2.51
CA ARG A 100 -12.19 12.41 -2.48
C ARG A 100 -12.40 13.51 -1.43
N GLU A 101 -11.83 13.31 -0.24
CA GLU A 101 -11.93 14.23 0.89
C GLU A 101 -10.69 15.14 1.06
N CYS A 102 -9.71 15.04 0.16
CA CYS A 102 -8.54 15.93 0.13
C CYS A 102 -8.95 17.40 0.00
N GLU A 103 -8.15 18.29 0.58
CA GLU A 103 -8.30 19.72 0.40
C GLU A 103 -7.98 20.10 -1.04
N THR A 104 -6.88 19.56 -1.58
CA THR A 104 -6.50 19.75 -2.98
C THR A 104 -7.46 19.01 -3.89
N LYS A 105 -7.97 19.70 -4.91
CA LYS A 105 -8.79 19.09 -5.96
C LYS A 105 -7.92 18.67 -7.14
N TYR A 106 -7.64 17.38 -7.22
CA TYR A 106 -6.88 16.78 -8.30
C TYR A 106 -7.77 16.51 -9.52
N ASP A 107 -7.27 16.89 -10.70
CA ASP A 107 -7.93 16.56 -11.97
C ASP A 107 -7.24 15.37 -12.64
N PHE A 108 -7.90 14.22 -12.68
CA PHE A 108 -7.42 13.01 -13.36
C PHE A 108 -8.00 12.88 -14.78
N THR A 109 -7.95 13.97 -15.56
CA THR A 109 -8.36 13.98 -16.97
C THR A 109 -7.30 13.33 -17.88
N ASN A 110 -7.76 12.84 -19.03
CA ASN A 110 -6.86 12.30 -20.06
C ASN A 110 -6.34 13.40 -21.01
N ALA A 111 -6.79 14.64 -20.87
CA ALA A 111 -6.44 15.74 -21.76
C ALA A 111 -4.97 16.14 -21.53
N GLY A 112 -4.12 15.98 -22.56
CA GLY A 112 -2.71 16.33 -22.45
C GLY A 112 -1.91 15.45 -21.48
N PHE A 113 -2.37 14.21 -21.26
CA PHE A 113 -1.71 13.20 -20.43
C PHE A 113 -0.26 12.96 -20.89
N THR A 114 0.67 12.99 -19.93
CA THR A 114 2.04 12.49 -20.08
C THR A 114 2.44 11.75 -18.80
N TYR A 115 3.36 10.80 -18.90
CA TYR A 115 3.84 10.07 -17.72
C TYR A 115 4.56 10.96 -16.70
N THR A 116 5.22 12.03 -17.13
CA THR A 116 5.85 13.01 -16.23
C THR A 116 4.80 13.71 -15.38
N LYS A 117 3.77 14.29 -16.01
CA LYS A 117 2.67 14.95 -15.29
C LYS A 117 1.92 13.99 -14.38
N CYS A 118 1.66 12.78 -14.88
CA CYS A 118 1.03 11.72 -14.08
C CYS A 118 1.87 11.38 -12.83
N ASN A 119 3.19 11.29 -12.98
CA ASN A 119 4.07 10.99 -11.86
C ASN A 119 4.12 12.14 -10.85
N GLU A 120 4.26 13.39 -11.32
CA GLU A 120 4.21 14.59 -10.46
C GLU A 120 2.91 14.62 -9.65
N GLN A 121 1.77 14.44 -10.31
CA GLN A 121 0.47 14.41 -9.64
C GLN A 121 0.35 13.25 -8.64
N ILE A 122 0.91 12.07 -8.93
CA ILE A 122 0.92 10.95 -7.97
C ILE A 122 1.76 11.28 -6.73
N LEU A 123 2.90 11.96 -6.89
CA LEU A 123 3.72 12.41 -5.78
C LEU A 123 2.97 13.44 -4.93
N ASP A 124 2.35 14.44 -5.56
CA ASP A 124 1.54 15.44 -4.85
C ASP A 124 0.39 14.78 -4.06
N VAL A 125 -0.29 13.79 -4.66
CA VAL A 125 -1.33 13.01 -3.96
C VAL A 125 -0.74 12.27 -2.77
N PHE A 126 0.41 11.61 -2.93
CA PHE A 126 1.02 10.85 -1.85
C PHE A 126 1.42 11.73 -0.68
N GLU A 127 2.01 12.89 -0.96
CA GLU A 127 2.39 13.89 0.05
C GLU A 127 1.19 14.36 0.86
N GLU A 128 0.03 14.57 0.24
CA GLU A 128 -1.19 14.98 0.95
C GLU A 128 -1.82 13.84 1.75
N ILE A 129 -1.86 12.60 1.21
CA ILE A 129 -2.61 11.52 1.86
C ILE A 129 -1.83 10.76 2.94
N HIS A 130 -0.51 10.66 2.80
CA HIS A 130 0.30 9.78 3.64
C HIS A 130 0.36 10.28 5.09
N GLY A 131 -0.20 9.49 6.00
CA GLY A 131 -0.26 9.82 7.43
C GLY A 131 -1.41 10.75 7.82
N ASN A 132 -2.19 11.25 6.85
CA ASN A 132 -3.31 12.16 7.09
C ASN A 132 -4.68 11.48 6.88
N TYR A 133 -4.73 10.33 6.20
CA TYR A 133 -5.99 9.64 5.89
C TYR A 133 -5.87 8.13 6.00
N GLU A 134 -6.97 7.52 6.44
CA GLU A 134 -7.25 6.10 6.36
C GLU A 134 -8.48 5.85 5.47
N TYR A 135 -8.66 4.61 5.02
CA TYR A 135 -9.63 4.28 3.97
C TYR A 135 -10.33 2.96 4.24
N ALA A 136 -11.64 2.92 4.05
CA ALA A 136 -12.33 1.66 3.85
C ALA A 136 -12.11 1.17 2.41
N LEU A 137 -11.23 0.19 2.25
CA LEU A 137 -10.88 -0.43 0.99
C LEU A 137 -11.70 -1.72 0.77
N GLU A 138 -12.42 -1.79 -0.34
CA GLU A 138 -12.93 -3.05 -0.88
C GLU A 138 -11.87 -3.70 -1.78
N TYR A 139 -11.40 -4.89 -1.38
CA TYR A 139 -10.42 -5.71 -2.09
C TYR A 139 -11.06 -7.03 -2.53
N LYS A 140 -11.25 -7.23 -3.84
CA LYS A 140 -11.98 -8.39 -4.39
C LYS A 140 -11.29 -9.01 -5.59
N ALA A 141 -11.52 -10.29 -5.84
CA ALA A 141 -11.26 -10.92 -7.14
C ALA A 141 -12.05 -10.21 -8.25
N ASP A 142 -11.43 -10.04 -9.42
CA ASP A 142 -12.12 -9.55 -10.61
C ASP A 142 -13.14 -10.59 -11.09
N SER A 143 -14.38 -10.14 -11.27
CA SER A 143 -15.51 -10.99 -11.68
C SER A 143 -15.32 -11.73 -13.02
N LYS A 144 -14.48 -11.21 -13.91
CA LYS A 144 -14.22 -11.79 -15.23
C LYS A 144 -12.98 -12.68 -15.22
N ASN A 145 -12.03 -12.41 -14.32
CA ASN A 145 -10.83 -13.23 -14.16
C ASN A 145 -10.30 -13.13 -12.73
N SER A 146 -10.58 -14.15 -11.95
CA SER A 146 -10.23 -14.22 -10.52
C SER A 146 -8.73 -14.22 -10.21
N GLN A 147 -7.86 -14.29 -11.23
CA GLN A 147 -6.42 -14.09 -11.06
C GLN A 147 -6.05 -12.61 -10.90
N PHE A 148 -6.96 -11.70 -11.22
CA PHE A 148 -6.80 -10.27 -11.01
C PHE A 148 -7.61 -9.80 -9.82
N ASN A 149 -7.14 -8.72 -9.23
CA ASN A 149 -7.80 -8.06 -8.12
C ASN A 149 -8.42 -6.73 -8.55
N THR A 150 -9.45 -6.32 -7.82
CA THR A 150 -10.14 -5.05 -7.92
C THR A 150 -10.07 -4.35 -6.57
N PHE A 151 -10.00 -3.01 -6.64
CA PHE A 151 -9.78 -2.13 -5.51
C PHE A 151 -10.77 -0.99 -5.62
N LYS A 152 -11.49 -0.69 -4.55
CA LYS A 152 -12.42 0.43 -4.50
C LYS A 152 -12.39 1.07 -3.12
N ILE A 153 -12.18 2.38 -3.07
CA ILE A 153 -12.35 3.16 -1.86
C ILE A 153 -13.85 3.38 -1.62
N LEU A 154 -14.34 2.87 -0.49
CA LEU A 154 -15.73 3.01 -0.06
C LEU A 154 -15.88 4.31 0.73
N GLU A 155 -15.05 4.45 1.76
CA GLU A 155 -15.04 5.57 2.72
C GLU A 155 -13.62 6.09 2.89
N VAL A 156 -13.53 7.36 3.27
CA VAL A 156 -12.28 8.09 3.51
C VAL A 156 -12.40 8.70 4.89
N TYR A 157 -11.40 8.47 5.74
CA TYR A 157 -11.34 8.93 7.10
C TYR A 157 -10.15 9.88 7.21
N ALA A 158 -10.41 11.16 7.52
CA ALA A 158 -9.35 12.09 7.86
C ALA A 158 -8.88 11.78 9.29
N LEU A 159 -7.56 11.68 9.47
CA LEU A 159 -6.96 11.53 10.79
C LEU A 159 -6.90 12.92 11.41
N GLU A 160 -7.64 13.12 12.50
CA GLU A 160 -7.54 14.34 13.31
C GLU A 160 -6.23 14.31 14.11
N ASP A 161 -5.56 15.46 14.23
CA ASP A 161 -4.44 15.68 15.15
C ASP A 161 -4.86 15.59 16.63
#